data_AF-A0A8B5X3Y3-F1
#
_entry.id   AF-A0A8B5X3Y3-F1
#
_cell.length_a   1.000
_cell.length_b   1.000
_cell.length_c   1.000
_cell.angle_alpha   90.00
_cell.angle_beta   90.00
_cell.angle_gamma   90.00
#
_symmetry.space_group_name_H-M   'P 1'
#
loop_
_entity.id
_entity.type
_entity.pdbx_description
1 polymer ?
#
loop_
_entity_poly.entity_id
_entity_poly.type
_entity_poly.pdbx_seq_one_letter_code
_entity_poly.pdbx_strand_id
1 'polypeptide(L)'
;MAINYVVPGIIVPIRQRSSMSCWAAMYTMMYSWKHRMSIPVETAVAGLGQHYLDVYHRDTGLSIADNRNLARAAGMTAEPLQNWTVEGWAGLLRRHGLLWTSYAWQTATRSGRHIIIFYGLRHDAARGQRVLYVDPADGNRHEMPFLRAVAQHELGFTITTLSDALLGQFSQVIHY
;
A
#
# COMPACT_ATOMS: atom_id res chain seq x y z
N MET A 1 23.76 2.95 0.16
CA MET A 1 24.36 1.85 -0.62
C MET A 1 23.46 1.49 -1.80
N ALA A 2 23.95 0.76 -2.80
CA ALA A 2 23.09 0.20 -3.85
C ALA A 2 22.34 -1.02 -3.32
N ILE A 3 21.00 -1.01 -3.36
CA ILE A 3 20.18 -2.12 -2.86
C ILE A 3 19.37 -2.74 -4.01
N ASN A 4 19.53 -4.06 -4.16
CA ASN A 4 18.72 -4.90 -5.03
C ASN A 4 18.04 -5.97 -4.19
N TYR A 5 16.72 -5.93 -4.11
CA TYR A 5 15.91 -6.92 -3.41
C TYR A 5 14.51 -6.96 -4.01
N VAL A 6 14.00 -8.16 -4.26
CA VAL A 6 12.62 -8.40 -4.70
C VAL A 6 12.02 -9.43 -3.75
N VAL A 7 10.83 -9.13 -3.24
CA VAL A 7 10.08 -10.04 -2.38
C VAL A 7 9.80 -11.34 -3.15
N PRO A 8 10.14 -12.51 -2.60
CA PRO A 8 9.88 -13.77 -3.26
C PRO A 8 8.38 -14.11 -3.29
N GLY A 9 7.99 -14.97 -4.23
CA GLY A 9 6.62 -15.44 -4.37
C GLY A 9 5.88 -14.81 -5.55
N ILE A 10 4.65 -15.28 -5.77
CA ILE A 10 3.82 -14.82 -6.87
C ILE A 10 3.04 -13.60 -6.42
N ILE A 11 3.23 -12.50 -7.14
CA ILE A 11 2.47 -11.26 -6.97
C ILE A 11 1.64 -11.10 -8.23
N VAL A 12 0.33 -11.32 -8.14
CA VAL A 12 -0.60 -11.11 -9.24
C VAL A 12 -1.15 -9.70 -9.12
N PRO A 13 -0.80 -8.76 -10.02
CA PRO A 13 -1.38 -7.42 -10.01
C PRO A 13 -2.90 -7.48 -10.21
N ILE A 14 -3.64 -6.71 -9.42
CA ILE A 14 -5.10 -6.62 -9.51
C ILE A 14 -5.48 -5.16 -9.73
N ARG A 15 -6.23 -4.91 -10.81
CA ARG A 15 -6.82 -3.60 -11.08
C ARG A 15 -8.05 -3.40 -10.19
N GLN A 16 -8.15 -2.24 -9.54
CA GLN A 16 -9.33 -1.84 -8.79
C GLN A 16 -10.55 -1.68 -9.71
N ARG A 17 -11.72 -2.11 -9.24
CA ARG A 17 -12.98 -2.06 -9.99
C ARG A 17 -13.48 -0.62 -10.19
N SER A 18 -13.24 0.24 -9.21
CA SER A 18 -13.75 1.61 -9.12
C SER A 18 -12.68 2.53 -8.51
N SER A 19 -12.81 3.85 -8.64
CA SER A 19 -11.84 4.82 -8.11
C SER A 19 -11.62 4.75 -6.58
N MET A 20 -12.57 4.17 -5.84
CA MET A 20 -12.56 4.12 -4.37
C MET A 20 -12.22 2.73 -3.80
N SER A 21 -11.99 1.73 -4.65
CA SER A 21 -11.74 0.33 -4.24
C SER A 21 -10.26 -0.08 -4.28
N CYS A 22 -9.33 0.88 -4.28
CA CYS A 22 -7.90 0.58 -4.21
C CYS A 22 -7.58 -0.32 -3.02
N TRP A 23 -8.09 -0.01 -1.83
CA TRP A 23 -7.91 -0.80 -0.61
C TRP A 23 -8.27 -2.29 -0.78
N ALA A 24 -9.33 -2.60 -1.52
CA ALA A 24 -9.82 -3.96 -1.71
C ALA A 24 -8.89 -4.76 -2.65
N ALA A 25 -8.48 -4.15 -3.77
CA ALA A 25 -7.51 -4.75 -4.68
C ALA A 25 -6.17 -4.98 -3.96
N MET A 26 -5.72 -4.00 -3.17
CA MET A 26 -4.48 -4.05 -2.42
C MET A 26 -4.50 -5.14 -1.35
N TYR A 27 -5.57 -5.20 -0.56
CA TYR A 27 -5.75 -6.26 0.42
C TYR A 27 -5.75 -7.64 -0.25
N THR A 28 -6.44 -7.78 -1.38
CA THR A 28 -6.53 -9.04 -2.12
C THR A 28 -5.16 -9.49 -2.64
N MET A 29 -4.33 -8.57 -3.14
CA MET A 29 -2.96 -8.88 -3.57
C MET A 29 -2.07 -9.33 -2.40
N MET A 30 -2.15 -8.63 -1.26
CA MET A 30 -1.46 -9.02 -0.03
C MET A 30 -1.88 -10.43 0.41
N TYR A 31 -3.20 -10.66 0.50
CA TYR A 31 -3.81 -11.90 0.96
C TYR A 31 -3.45 -13.07 0.03
N SER A 32 -3.59 -12.87 -1.28
CA SER A 32 -3.21 -13.84 -2.31
C SER A 32 -1.73 -14.23 -2.21
N TRP A 33 -0.84 -13.26 -2.01
CA TRP A 33 0.60 -13.52 -1.84
C TRP A 33 0.88 -14.34 -0.57
N LYS A 34 0.29 -13.97 0.57
CA LYS A 34 0.47 -14.69 1.84
C LYS A 34 0.01 -16.14 1.74
N HIS A 35 -1.12 -16.37 1.08
CA HIS A 35 -1.72 -17.70 0.92
C HIS A 35 -1.18 -18.47 -0.30
N ARG A 36 -0.32 -17.84 -1.12
CA ARG A 36 0.24 -18.42 -2.35
C ARG A 36 -0.84 -18.92 -3.31
N MET A 37 -1.95 -18.19 -3.40
CA MET A 37 -3.11 -18.55 -4.19
C MET A 37 -3.65 -17.32 -4.91
N SER A 38 -4.27 -17.52 -6.08
CA SER A 38 -5.06 -16.46 -6.70
C SER A 38 -6.43 -16.44 -6.05
N ILE A 39 -6.75 -15.35 -5.35
CA ILE A 39 -8.00 -15.22 -4.60
C ILE A 39 -8.80 -14.08 -5.23
N PRO A 40 -10.09 -14.30 -5.59
CA PRO A 40 -10.96 -13.24 -6.08
C PRO A 40 -11.13 -12.12 -5.05
N VAL A 41 -11.31 -10.88 -5.51
CA VAL A 41 -11.40 -9.70 -4.63
C VAL A 41 -12.57 -9.82 -3.65
N GLU A 42 -13.74 -10.20 -4.15
CA GLU A 42 -14.95 -10.41 -3.36
C GLU A 42 -14.75 -11.48 -2.30
N THR A 43 -14.06 -12.59 -2.64
CA THR A 43 -13.76 -13.67 -1.69
C THR A 43 -12.81 -13.21 -0.59
N ALA A 44 -11.75 -12.48 -0.95
CA ALA A 44 -10.83 -11.92 0.03
C ALA A 44 -11.57 -10.96 0.96
N VAL A 45 -12.26 -9.96 0.40
CA VAL A 45 -12.98 -8.93 1.16
C VAL A 45 -14.07 -9.53 2.06
N ALA A 46 -14.79 -10.57 1.60
CA ALA A 46 -15.74 -11.30 2.43
C ALA A 46 -15.11 -11.88 3.70
N GLY A 47 -13.85 -12.32 3.62
CA GLY A 47 -13.07 -12.82 4.76
C GLY A 47 -12.80 -11.78 5.84
N LEU A 48 -12.92 -10.48 5.55
CA LEU A 48 -12.82 -9.39 6.52
C LEU A 48 -14.14 -9.11 7.25
N GLY A 49 -15.26 -9.65 6.76
CA GLY A 49 -16.60 -9.47 7.31
C GLY A 49 -17.50 -8.56 6.47
N GLN A 50 -18.81 -8.62 6.76
CA GLN A 50 -19.87 -7.98 5.95
C GLN A 50 -19.69 -6.47 5.77
N HIS A 51 -19.19 -5.77 6.80
CA HIS A 51 -18.93 -4.34 6.72
C HIS A 51 -18.05 -3.95 5.51
N TYR A 52 -16.97 -4.70 5.26
CA TYR A 52 -16.04 -4.40 4.17
C TYR A 52 -16.63 -4.75 2.80
N LEU A 53 -17.44 -5.81 2.71
CA LEU A 53 -18.21 -6.10 1.50
C LEU A 53 -19.17 -4.95 1.17
N ASP A 54 -19.87 -4.41 2.17
CA ASP A 54 -20.80 -3.30 1.94
C ASP A 54 -20.06 -2.03 1.49
N VAL A 55 -18.89 -1.73 2.07
CA VAL A 55 -18.03 -0.60 1.64
C VAL A 55 -17.55 -0.81 0.21
N TYR A 56 -17.14 -2.04 -0.15
CA TYR A 56 -16.69 -2.40 -1.49
C TYR A 56 -17.81 -2.26 -2.52
N HIS A 57 -19.01 -2.76 -2.23
CA HIS A 57 -20.15 -2.66 -3.13
C HIS A 57 -20.71 -1.25 -3.27
N ARG A 58 -20.60 -0.42 -2.23
CA ARG A 58 -20.98 1.00 -2.27
C ARG A 58 -19.97 1.90 -2.96
N ASP A 59 -18.82 1.36 -3.39
CA ASP A 59 -17.72 2.13 -3.98
C ASP A 59 -17.31 3.34 -3.11
N THR A 60 -17.27 3.13 -1.80
CA THR A 60 -16.78 4.11 -0.84
C THR A 60 -15.35 3.77 -0.43
N GLY A 61 -14.50 4.80 -0.28
CA GLY A 61 -13.16 4.62 0.25
C GLY A 61 -13.20 4.27 1.73
N LEU A 62 -12.12 3.69 2.25
CA LEU A 62 -11.96 3.51 3.68
C LEU A 62 -11.56 4.82 4.35
N SER A 63 -12.11 5.06 5.54
CA SER A 63 -11.59 6.09 6.43
C SER A 63 -10.20 5.72 6.94
N ILE A 64 -9.47 6.69 7.51
CA ILE A 64 -8.14 6.42 8.12
C ILE A 64 -8.27 5.36 9.23
N ALA A 65 -9.32 5.47 10.05
CA ALA A 65 -9.60 4.50 11.11
C ALA A 65 -9.91 3.11 10.54
N ASP A 66 -10.69 3.03 9.47
CA ASP A 66 -11.07 1.74 8.88
C ASP A 66 -9.90 1.03 8.21
N ASN A 67 -8.92 1.77 7.67
CA ASN A 67 -7.66 1.17 7.20
C ASN A 67 -6.93 0.43 8.33
N ARG A 68 -6.88 0.99 9.54
CA ARG A 68 -6.29 0.31 10.70
C ARG A 68 -7.13 -0.84 11.22
N ASN A 69 -8.46 -0.68 11.23
CA ASN A 69 -9.36 -1.78 11.57
C ASN A 69 -9.20 -2.95 10.59
N LEU A 70 -9.05 -2.65 9.30
CA LEU A 70 -8.83 -3.66 8.25
C LEU A 70 -7.52 -4.40 8.51
N ALA A 71 -6.44 -3.67 8.80
CA ALA A 71 -5.16 -4.30 9.13
C ALA A 71 -5.31 -5.30 10.29
N ARG A 72 -5.98 -4.91 11.38
CA ARG A 72 -6.27 -5.82 12.50
C ARG A 72 -7.13 -7.01 12.09
N ALA A 73 -8.23 -6.78 11.38
CA ALA A 73 -9.14 -7.83 10.90
C ALA A 73 -8.43 -8.83 9.98
N ALA A 74 -7.48 -8.35 9.18
CA ALA A 74 -6.66 -9.16 8.29
C ALA A 74 -5.51 -9.92 8.99
N GLY A 75 -5.25 -9.66 10.28
CA GLY A 75 -4.05 -10.15 10.95
C GLY A 75 -2.75 -9.56 10.37
N MET A 76 -2.82 -8.29 9.95
CA MET A 76 -1.69 -7.47 9.52
C MET A 76 -1.26 -6.50 10.64
N THR A 77 -0.02 -6.06 10.56
CA THR A 77 0.56 -5.04 11.43
C THR A 77 0.66 -3.72 10.68
N ALA A 78 0.27 -2.64 11.35
CA ALA A 78 0.43 -1.29 10.87
C ALA A 78 1.57 -0.61 11.61
N GLU A 79 2.63 -0.24 10.90
CA GLU A 79 3.78 0.44 11.48
C GLU A 79 3.42 1.88 11.92
N PRO A 80 4.02 2.40 13.00
CA PRO A 80 3.92 3.81 13.34
C PRO A 80 4.61 4.65 12.25
N LEU A 81 4.28 5.95 12.23
CA LEU A 81 4.86 6.89 11.28
C LEU A 81 6.38 6.98 11.47
N GLN A 82 7.13 6.75 10.40
CA GLN A 82 8.59 6.74 10.44
C GLN A 82 9.18 7.22 9.11
N ASN A 83 10.29 7.97 9.21
CA ASN A 83 11.08 8.38 8.06
C ASN A 83 12.15 7.31 7.79
N TRP A 84 11.78 6.31 7.00
CA TRP A 84 12.65 5.18 6.71
C TRP A 84 13.74 5.53 5.69
N THR A 85 14.97 5.14 5.97
CA THR A 85 16.04 5.10 4.96
C THR A 85 15.77 4.01 3.92
N VAL A 86 16.52 4.02 2.81
CA VAL A 86 16.42 2.93 1.82
C VAL A 86 16.75 1.57 2.45
N GLU A 87 17.74 1.52 3.34
CA GLU A 87 18.09 0.32 4.12
C GLU A 87 16.94 -0.11 5.03
N GLY A 88 16.22 0.83 5.65
CA GLY A 88 15.04 0.57 6.46
C GLY A 88 13.90 -0.07 5.68
N TRP A 89 13.55 0.50 4.52
CA TRP A 89 12.57 -0.09 3.59
C TRP A 89 12.99 -1.49 3.12
N ALA A 90 14.27 -1.67 2.79
CA ALA A 90 14.80 -2.97 2.41
C ALA A 90 14.71 -3.99 3.55
N GLY A 91 14.91 -3.55 4.80
CA GLY A 91 14.72 -4.37 5.99
C GLY A 91 13.27 -4.82 6.16
N LEU A 92 12.30 -3.91 5.99
CA LEU A 92 10.87 -4.24 6.03
C LEU A 92 10.48 -5.27 4.96
N LEU A 93 10.89 -5.04 3.71
CA LEU A 93 10.62 -5.95 2.59
C LEU A 93 11.23 -7.35 2.83
N ARG A 94 12.40 -7.44 3.46
CA ARG A 94 13.05 -8.71 3.80
C ARG A 94 12.33 -9.47 4.91
N ARG A 95 11.88 -8.76 5.94
CA ARG A 95 11.24 -9.38 7.11
C ARG A 95 9.78 -9.75 6.88
N HIS A 96 9.04 -8.90 6.17
CA HIS A 96 7.58 -8.97 6.10
C HIS A 96 7.06 -9.26 4.68
N GLY A 97 7.92 -9.17 3.67
CA GLY A 97 7.54 -9.36 2.28
C GLY A 97 6.86 -8.12 1.71
N LEU A 98 5.65 -8.29 1.16
CA LEU A 98 4.94 -7.17 0.53
C LEU A 98 4.60 -6.10 1.57
N LEU A 99 4.71 -4.84 1.14
CA LEU A 99 4.33 -3.70 1.98
C LEU A 99 3.18 -2.97 1.30
N TRP A 100 2.03 -2.96 1.95
CA TRP A 100 0.98 -2.00 1.64
C TRP A 100 1.47 -0.63 2.05
N THR A 101 1.45 0.32 1.13
CA THR A 101 1.85 1.68 1.41
C THR A 101 0.83 2.69 0.94
N SER A 102 0.57 3.69 1.79
CA SER A 102 -0.31 4.80 1.46
C SER A 102 0.53 5.98 1.00
N TYR A 103 0.19 6.58 -0.14
CA TYR A 103 0.76 7.85 -0.58
C TYR A 103 -0.33 8.81 -1.05
N ALA A 104 -0.01 10.10 -1.11
CA ALA A 104 -0.94 11.09 -1.66
C ALA A 104 -0.44 11.70 -2.96
N TRP A 105 -1.40 12.24 -3.71
CA TRP A 105 -1.17 13.00 -4.92
C TRP A 105 -1.95 14.30 -4.87
N GLN A 106 -1.37 15.35 -5.45
CA GLN A 106 -1.99 16.66 -5.55
C GLN A 106 -1.79 17.22 -6.96
N THR A 107 -2.82 17.90 -7.43
CA THR A 107 -2.84 18.72 -8.65
C THR A 107 -3.31 20.13 -8.27
N ALA A 108 -3.34 21.06 -9.21
CA ALA A 108 -3.80 22.43 -8.97
C ALA A 108 -5.25 22.49 -8.41
N THR A 109 -6.10 21.51 -8.74
CA THR A 109 -7.54 21.56 -8.42
C THR A 109 -8.03 20.36 -7.60
N ARG A 110 -7.20 19.33 -7.39
CA ARG A 110 -7.60 18.08 -6.73
C ARG A 110 -6.46 17.48 -5.93
N SER A 111 -6.81 16.82 -4.84
CA SER A 111 -5.94 16.00 -4.03
C SER A 111 -6.60 14.66 -3.74
N GLY A 112 -5.79 13.65 -3.44
CA GLY A 112 -6.29 12.34 -3.06
C GLY A 112 -5.22 11.49 -2.40
N ARG A 113 -5.67 10.38 -1.81
CA ARG A 113 -4.81 9.31 -1.29
C ARG A 113 -4.98 8.06 -2.13
N HIS A 114 -3.90 7.32 -2.25
CA HIS A 114 -3.85 6.08 -3.00
C HIS A 114 -2.98 5.06 -2.26
N ILE A 115 -3.22 3.79 -2.53
CA ILE A 115 -2.50 2.69 -1.91
C ILE A 115 -1.80 1.89 -3.01
N ILE A 116 -0.53 1.58 -2.79
CA ILE A 116 0.29 0.73 -3.68
C ILE A 116 1.03 -0.33 -2.87
N ILE A 117 1.48 -1.39 -3.53
CA ILE A 117 2.28 -2.44 -2.89
C ILE A 117 3.72 -2.17 -3.28
N PHE A 118 4.59 -1.96 -2.30
CA PHE A 118 6.02 -2.11 -2.54
C PHE A 118 6.36 -3.59 -2.47
N TYR A 119 7.06 -4.06 -3.50
CA TYR A 119 7.52 -5.45 -3.56
C TYR A 119 9.02 -5.56 -3.81
N GLY A 120 9.73 -4.45 -3.94
CA GLY A 120 11.16 -4.50 -4.12
C GLY A 120 11.84 -3.15 -4.24
N LEU A 121 13.16 -3.24 -4.26
CA LEU A 121 14.10 -2.17 -4.47
C LEU A 121 15.09 -2.62 -5.54
N ARG A 122 15.41 -1.74 -6.47
CA ARG A 122 16.41 -2.00 -7.50
C ARG A 122 17.34 -0.80 -7.62
N HIS A 123 18.63 -1.06 -7.70
CA HIS A 123 19.61 -0.04 -8.05
C HIS A 123 19.91 -0.12 -9.54
N ASP A 124 19.81 1.02 -10.20
CA ASP A 124 20.17 1.23 -11.59
C ASP A 124 21.34 2.22 -11.63
N ALA A 125 22.44 1.87 -12.31
CA ALA A 125 23.65 2.69 -12.30
C ALA A 125 23.42 4.09 -12.90
N ALA A 126 22.50 4.24 -13.86
CA ALA A 126 22.19 5.51 -14.49
C ALA A 126 21.06 6.27 -13.78
N ARG A 127 20.11 5.55 -13.15
CA ARG A 127 18.88 6.13 -12.59
C ARG A 127 18.83 6.11 -11.06
N GLY A 128 19.86 5.59 -10.41
CA GLY A 128 19.99 5.47 -8.96
C GLY A 128 19.04 4.42 -8.35
N GLN A 129 18.70 4.63 -7.08
CA GLN A 129 17.82 3.72 -6.35
C GLN A 129 16.35 3.88 -6.76
N ARG A 130 15.71 2.75 -7.06
CA ARG A 130 14.32 2.63 -7.52
C ARG A 130 13.51 1.78 -6.55
N VAL A 131 12.25 2.13 -6.39
CA VAL A 131 11.22 1.29 -5.75
C VAL A 131 10.45 0.57 -6.84
N LEU A 132 10.22 -0.73 -6.65
CA LEU A 132 9.34 -1.55 -7.46
C LEU A 132 7.98 -1.66 -6.75
N TYR A 133 6.91 -1.32 -7.46
CA TYR A 133 5.58 -1.30 -6.87
C TYR A 133 4.50 -1.81 -7.82
N VAL A 134 3.36 -2.23 -7.26
CA VAL A 134 2.16 -2.57 -8.01
C VAL A 134 1.11 -1.50 -7.74
N ASP A 135 0.47 -1.02 -8.79
CA ASP A 135 -0.56 0.02 -8.73
C ASP A 135 -1.94 -0.57 -9.04
N PRO A 136 -2.91 -0.51 -8.12
CA PRO A 136 -4.24 -1.02 -8.38
C PRO A 136 -5.03 -0.12 -9.35
N ALA A 137 -4.63 1.14 -9.57
CA ALA A 137 -5.33 2.03 -10.49
C ALA A 137 -5.27 1.51 -11.93
N ASP A 138 -4.17 0.86 -12.31
CA ASP A 138 -4.00 0.26 -13.62
C ASP A 138 -3.83 -1.27 -13.60
N GLY A 139 -3.54 -1.85 -12.43
CA GLY A 139 -3.29 -3.28 -12.27
C GLY A 139 -1.94 -3.71 -12.80
N ASN A 140 -0.94 -2.83 -12.83
CA ASN A 140 0.38 -3.13 -13.39
C ASN A 140 1.52 -2.97 -12.37
N ARG A 141 2.67 -3.52 -12.75
CA ARG A 141 3.95 -3.32 -12.04
C ARG A 141 4.67 -2.12 -12.61
N HIS A 142 5.23 -1.33 -11.71
CA HIS A 142 5.90 -0.07 -12.03
C HIS A 142 7.19 0.06 -11.25
N GLU A 143 7.94 1.09 -11.61
CA GLU A 143 9.08 1.56 -10.83
C GLU A 143 9.12 3.08 -10.74
N MET A 144 9.57 3.60 -9.61
CA MET A 144 9.77 5.04 -9.40
C MET A 144 11.09 5.32 -8.66
N PRO A 145 11.67 6.54 -8.76
CA PRO A 145 12.81 6.91 -7.95
C PRO A 145 12.48 6.79 -6.46
N PHE A 146 13.40 6.28 -5.65
CA PHE A 146 13.19 6.14 -4.21
C PHE A 146 12.83 7.48 -3.54
N LEU A 147 13.49 8.58 -3.92
CA LEU A 147 13.19 9.90 -3.38
C LEU A 147 11.76 10.37 -3.73
N ARG A 148 11.25 10.00 -4.90
CA ARG A 148 9.85 10.29 -5.28
C ARG A 148 8.88 9.50 -4.41
N ALA A 149 9.18 8.22 -4.16
CA ALA A 149 8.36 7.38 -3.30
C ALA A 149 8.24 7.96 -1.88
N VAL A 150 9.38 8.39 -1.29
CA VAL A 150 9.42 9.04 0.04
C VAL A 150 8.63 10.35 0.04
N ALA A 151 8.87 11.24 -0.93
CA ALA A 151 8.15 12.52 -1.00
C ALA A 151 6.63 12.35 -1.12
N GLN A 152 6.18 11.38 -1.92
CA GLN A 152 4.74 11.08 -2.07
C GLN A 152 4.14 10.44 -0.82
N HIS A 153 4.91 9.63 -0.08
CA HIS A 153 4.51 9.13 1.23
C HIS A 153 4.34 10.26 2.23
N GLU A 154 5.32 11.16 2.32
CA GLU A 154 5.29 12.31 3.22
C GLU A 154 4.13 13.24 2.90
N LEU A 155 3.83 13.46 1.61
CA LEU A 155 2.65 14.21 1.17
C LEU A 155 1.34 13.57 1.68
N GLY A 156 1.31 12.25 1.87
CA GLY A 156 0.21 11.49 2.46
C GLY A 156 -0.33 12.07 3.76
N PHE A 157 0.59 12.58 4.60
CA PHE A 157 0.29 13.13 5.91
C PHE A 157 -0.03 14.63 5.88
N THR A 158 0.47 15.35 4.88
CA THR A 158 0.42 16.83 4.84
C THR A 158 -0.64 17.37 3.88
N ILE A 159 -1.15 16.56 2.96
CA ILE A 159 -2.15 16.97 1.96
C ILE A 159 -3.49 17.39 2.57
N THR A 160 -3.75 17.00 3.81
CA THR A 160 -4.90 17.45 4.59
C THR A 160 -4.48 17.51 6.04
N THR A 161 -4.73 18.63 6.71
CA THR A 161 -4.43 18.76 8.15
C THR A 161 -5.20 17.69 8.91
N LEU A 162 -4.48 16.74 9.49
CA LEU A 162 -5.05 15.71 10.35
C LEU A 162 -5.08 16.25 11.79
N SER A 163 -6.15 15.96 12.52
CA SER A 163 -6.13 16.14 13.97
C SER A 163 -5.14 15.17 14.61
N ASP A 164 -4.64 15.47 15.81
CA ASP A 164 -3.74 14.57 16.55
C ASP A 164 -4.33 13.16 16.72
N ALA A 165 -5.65 13.08 16.94
CA ALA A 165 -6.35 11.81 17.04
C ALA A 165 -6.33 10.99 15.74
N LEU A 166 -6.43 11.65 14.57
CA LEU A 166 -6.34 10.99 13.26
C LEU A 166 -4.89 10.68 12.88
N LEU A 167 -3.94 11.54 13.26
CA LEU A 167 -2.51 11.29 13.07
C LEU A 167 -2.08 10.04 13.84
N GLY A 168 -2.52 9.92 15.09
CA GLY A 168 -2.32 8.75 15.93
C GLY A 168 -2.96 7.47 15.38
N GLN A 169 -3.84 7.57 14.38
CA GLN A 169 -4.49 6.46 13.69
C GLN A 169 -3.96 6.20 12.27
N PHE A 170 -3.12 7.08 11.74
CA PHE A 170 -2.62 6.92 10.39
C PHE A 170 -1.57 5.79 10.34
N SER A 171 -1.58 5.03 9.24
CA SER A 171 -0.60 3.97 8.98
C SER A 171 0.08 4.20 7.65
N GLN A 172 1.40 4.34 7.70
CA GLN A 172 2.23 4.55 6.52
C GLN A 172 2.49 3.23 5.79
N VAL A 173 2.84 2.22 6.57
CA VAL A 173 3.18 0.87 6.09
C VAL A 173 2.28 -0.12 6.82
N ILE A 174 1.69 -1.03 6.06
CA ILE A 174 0.98 -2.19 6.57
C ILE A 174 1.61 -3.43 5.95
N HIS A 175 1.81 -4.48 6.75
CA HIS A 175 2.40 -5.73 6.31
C HIS A 175 1.86 -6.91 7.12
N TYR A 176 2.14 -8.13 6.66
CA TYR A 176 1.86 -9.35 7.44
C TYR A 176 2.94 -9.66 8.47
#